data_AF-A0A924W5U7-F1
#
_entry.id   AF-A0A924W5U7-F1
#
_cell.length_a   1.000
_cell.length_b   1.000
_cell.length_c   1.000
_cell.angle_alpha   90.00
_cell.angle_beta   90.00
_cell.angle_gamma   90.00
#
_symmetry.space_group_name_H-M   'P 1'
#
loop_
_entity.id
_entity.type
_entity.pdbx_description
1 polymer ?
#
loop_
_entity_poly.entity_id
_entity_poly.type
_entity_poly.pdbx_seq_one_letter_code
_entity_poly.pdbx_strand_id
1 'polypeptide(L)'
;IMIKITFRLKQWAAEGGEVLLQILGINVTRKGTTLEIIDGQGHMNPLDVADACSGMSMLIAFIALGAAVALVGCRFWWQRVVLVMLAAPTALLLNVLRIAVLGVLTLWDPDLATGEAHTLIGTLLLLPGFVVYMGIVWALNKAVPAEKPGSSVAGKAAA
;
A
#
# COMPACT_ATOMS: atom_id res chain seq x y z
N ILE A 1 8.91 18.64 -12.87
CA ILE A 1 9.54 17.34 -12.50
C ILE A 1 8.63 16.49 -11.62
N MET A 2 8.02 17.06 -10.58
CA MET A 2 7.11 16.36 -9.65
C MET A 2 5.89 15.68 -10.30
N ILE A 3 5.36 16.23 -11.40
CA ILE A 3 4.21 15.68 -12.15
C ILE A 3 4.56 14.39 -12.93
N LYS A 4 5.80 14.23 -13.42
CA LYS A 4 6.17 13.06 -14.23
C LYS A 4 6.28 11.80 -13.38
N ILE A 5 6.83 11.90 -12.17
CA ILE A 5 7.03 10.75 -11.27
C ILE A 5 5.68 10.27 -10.74
N THR A 6 4.82 11.19 -10.29
CA THR A 6 3.45 10.86 -9.85
C THR A 6 2.62 10.27 -10.97
N PHE A 7 2.71 10.82 -12.19
CA PHE A 7 1.99 10.27 -13.34
C PHE A 7 2.42 8.83 -13.67
N ARG A 8 3.72 8.53 -13.61
CA ARG A 8 4.21 7.15 -13.76
C ARG A 8 3.65 6.26 -12.66
N LEU A 9 3.76 6.66 -11.39
CA LEU A 9 3.23 5.85 -10.29
C LEU A 9 1.73 5.55 -10.44
N LYS A 10 0.94 6.54 -10.89
CA LYS A 10 -0.48 6.40 -11.18
C LYS A 10 -0.74 5.39 -12.31
N GLN A 11 0.07 5.40 -13.37
CA GLN A 11 -0.04 4.41 -14.45
C GLN A 11 0.20 2.98 -13.96
N TRP A 12 1.26 2.77 -13.17
CA TRP A 12 1.59 1.46 -12.62
C TRP A 12 0.52 0.97 -11.64
N ALA A 13 -0.05 1.88 -10.85
CA ALA A 13 -1.15 1.56 -9.95
C ALA A 13 -2.44 1.23 -10.72
N ALA A 14 -2.75 1.97 -11.80
CA ALA A 14 -3.90 1.70 -12.66
C ALA A 14 -3.77 0.35 -13.38
N GLU A 15 -2.58 0.03 -13.89
CA GLU A 15 -2.28 -1.26 -14.52
C GLU A 15 -2.39 -2.42 -13.53
N GLY A 16 -1.83 -2.27 -12.33
CA GLY A 16 -2.00 -3.27 -11.27
C GLY A 16 -3.46 -3.44 -10.84
N GLY A 17 -4.21 -2.35 -10.76
CA GLY A 17 -5.64 -2.36 -10.43
C GLY A 17 -6.47 -3.08 -11.50
N GLU A 18 -6.19 -2.80 -12.78
CA GLU A 18 -6.78 -3.49 -13.93
C GLU A 18 -6.56 -4.99 -13.85
N VAL A 19 -5.30 -5.43 -13.69
CA VAL A 19 -4.95 -6.85 -13.60
C VAL A 19 -5.67 -7.51 -12.42
N LEU A 20 -5.69 -6.86 -11.26
CA LEU A 20 -6.33 -7.42 -10.07
C LEU A 20 -7.86 -7.55 -10.23
N LEU A 21 -8.51 -6.57 -10.86
CA LEU A 21 -9.94 -6.62 -11.20
C LEU A 21 -10.25 -7.70 -12.23
N GLN A 22 -9.41 -7.87 -13.26
CA GLN A 22 -9.57 -8.95 -14.25
C GLN A 22 -9.42 -10.34 -13.61
N ILE A 23 -8.48 -10.51 -12.67
CA ILE A 23 -8.33 -11.75 -11.89
C ILE A 23 -9.60 -12.03 -11.06
N LEU A 24 -10.26 -10.99 -10.55
CA LEU A 24 -11.54 -11.10 -9.85
C LEU A 24 -12.74 -11.36 -10.79
N GLY A 25 -12.51 -11.47 -12.11
CA GLY A 25 -13.55 -11.73 -13.10
C GLY A 25 -14.35 -10.51 -13.52
N ILE A 26 -13.85 -9.30 -13.21
CA ILE A 26 -14.52 -8.04 -13.53
C ILE A 26 -14.02 -7.51 -14.87
N ASN A 27 -14.95 -7.19 -15.76
CA ASN A 27 -14.63 -6.58 -17.05
C ASN A 27 -14.24 -5.12 -16.84
N VAL A 28 -12.98 -4.81 -17.06
CA VAL A 28 -12.43 -3.46 -16.93
C VAL A 28 -11.61 -3.11 -18.15
N THR A 29 -11.77 -1.89 -18.65
CA THR A 29 -10.99 -1.34 -19.77
C THR A 29 -10.21 -0.13 -19.27
N ARG A 30 -8.89 -0.15 -19.42
CA ARG A 30 -8.04 0.98 -19.01
C ARG A 30 -7.86 2.01 -20.13
N LYS A 31 -8.10 3.28 -19.80
CA LYS A 31 -7.75 4.44 -20.63
C LYS A 31 -6.80 5.35 -19.87
N GLY A 32 -5.50 5.10 -20.04
CA GLY A 32 -4.45 5.86 -19.34
C GLY A 32 -4.44 5.58 -17.84
N THR A 33 -4.91 6.54 -17.03
CA THR A 33 -5.10 6.39 -15.57
C THR A 33 -6.54 6.16 -15.17
N THR A 34 -7.48 6.15 -16.12
CA THR A 34 -8.90 5.90 -15.85
C THR A 34 -9.22 4.44 -16.13
N LEU A 35 -9.97 3.80 -15.24
CA LEU A 35 -10.45 2.43 -15.37
C LEU A 35 -11.96 2.48 -15.65
N GLU A 36 -12.39 2.02 -16.81
CA GLU A 36 -13.80 1.89 -17.15
C GLU A 36 -14.27 0.50 -16.73
N ILE A 37 -15.05 0.45 -15.66
CA ILE A 37 -15.56 -0.79 -15.07
C ILE A 37 -16.93 -1.06 -15.67
N ILE A 38 -17.10 -2.25 -16.23
CA ILE A 38 -18.36 -2.68 -16.85
C ILE A 38 -19.10 -3.56 -15.85
N ASP A 39 -20.25 -3.08 -15.39
CA ASP A 39 -21.12 -3.84 -14.50
C ASP A 39 -21.89 -4.94 -15.26
N GLY A 40 -22.44 -5.92 -14.54
CA GLY A 40 -23.25 -7.01 -15.08
C GLY A 40 -24.50 -6.55 -15.84
N GLN A 41 -24.93 -5.29 -15.66
CA GLN A 41 -26.00 -4.65 -16.43
C GLN A 41 -25.52 -3.93 -17.70
N GLY A 42 -24.21 -3.92 -17.99
CA GLY A 42 -23.61 -3.27 -19.15
C GLY A 42 -23.34 -1.77 -18.97
N HIS A 43 -23.52 -1.22 -17.77
CA HIS A 43 -23.16 0.17 -17.46
C HIS A 43 -21.66 0.34 -17.33
N MET A 44 -21.13 1.40 -17.93
CA MET A 44 -19.72 1.78 -17.84
C MET A 44 -19.55 2.82 -16.74
N ASN A 45 -18.89 2.44 -15.64
CA ASN A 45 -18.57 3.31 -14.53
C ASN A 45 -17.09 3.73 -14.62
N PRO A 46 -16.79 4.99 -14.98
CA PRO A 46 -15.40 5.46 -15.04
C PRO A 46 -14.87 5.70 -13.63
N LEU A 47 -13.82 4.96 -13.27
CA LEU A 47 -13.05 5.15 -12.05
C LEU A 47 -11.73 5.84 -12.41
N ASP A 48 -11.63 7.15 -12.20
CA ASP A 48 -10.36 7.84 -12.41
C ASP A 48 -9.42 7.59 -11.24
N VAL A 49 -8.32 6.86 -11.49
CA VAL A 49 -7.25 6.68 -10.49
C VAL A 49 -6.63 8.02 -10.12
N ALA A 50 -6.66 9.01 -11.01
CA ALA A 50 -6.12 10.33 -10.73
C ALA A 50 -6.91 11.07 -9.66
N ASP A 51 -8.24 10.97 -9.64
CA ASP A 51 -9.13 11.53 -8.61
C ASP A 51 -9.24 10.60 -7.40
N ALA A 52 -9.37 9.29 -7.63
CA ALA A 52 -9.41 8.30 -6.57
C ALA A 52 -8.09 8.24 -5.78
N CYS A 53 -6.96 8.58 -6.40
CA CYS A 53 -5.65 8.67 -5.75
C CYS A 53 -5.08 10.09 -5.74
N SER A 54 -5.91 11.11 -6.03
CA SER A 54 -5.50 12.53 -6.11
C SER A 54 -4.86 13.02 -4.82
N GLY A 55 -5.25 12.43 -3.69
CA GLY A 55 -4.51 12.54 -2.45
C GLY A 55 -3.26 11.66 -2.48
N MET A 56 -2.14 12.17 -3.02
CA MET A 56 -0.79 11.66 -2.67
C MET A 56 -0.64 11.47 -1.14
N SER A 57 -1.45 12.19 -0.35
CA SER A 57 -1.79 11.98 1.05
C SER A 57 -1.88 10.51 1.47
N MET A 58 -2.50 9.63 0.70
CA MET A 58 -2.66 8.23 1.12
C MET A 58 -1.39 7.40 0.95
N LEU A 59 -0.62 7.65 -0.11
CA LEU A 59 0.69 7.03 -0.29
C LEU A 59 1.67 7.54 0.79
N ILE A 60 1.60 8.83 1.11
CA ILE A 60 2.32 9.43 2.23
C ILE A 60 1.86 8.81 3.56
N ALA A 61 0.56 8.57 3.75
CA ALA A 61 0.03 7.94 4.96
C ALA A 61 0.54 6.50 5.14
N PHE A 62 0.59 5.70 4.07
CA PHE A 62 1.17 4.36 4.15
C PHE A 62 2.68 4.38 4.41
N ILE A 63 3.41 5.28 3.77
CA ILE A 63 4.85 5.46 4.05
C ILE A 63 5.05 5.89 5.51
N ALA A 64 4.27 6.84 6.00
CA ALA A 64 4.34 7.30 7.39
C ALA A 64 3.99 6.18 8.37
N LEU A 65 2.96 5.37 8.07
CA LEU A 65 2.59 4.20 8.85
C LEU A 65 3.72 3.16 8.86
N GLY A 66 4.30 2.85 7.70
CA GLY A 66 5.43 1.94 7.58
C GLY A 66 6.66 2.43 8.34
N ALA A 67 6.95 3.73 8.29
CA ALA A 67 8.02 4.34 9.06
C ALA A 67 7.76 4.29 10.58
N ALA A 68 6.54 4.58 11.03
CA ALA A 68 6.15 4.48 12.42
C ALA A 68 6.28 3.04 12.94
N VAL A 69 5.80 2.06 12.18
CA VAL A 69 5.94 0.63 12.50
C VAL A 69 7.41 0.20 12.53
N ALA A 70 8.25 0.69 11.61
CA ALA A 70 9.69 0.41 11.64
C ALA A 70 10.38 0.97 12.88
N LEU A 71 10.00 2.17 13.33
CA LEU A 71 10.59 2.79 14.51
C LEU A 71 10.24 2.04 15.80
N VAL A 72 8.99 1.55 15.91
CA VAL A 72 8.50 0.86 17.10
C VAL A 72 8.85 -0.64 17.10
N GLY A 73 8.77 -1.29 15.94
CA GLY A 73 8.86 -2.75 15.82
C GLY A 73 10.25 -3.33 15.48
N CYS A 74 11.20 -2.51 15.01
CA CYS A 74 12.54 -2.96 14.66
C CYS A 74 13.56 -2.68 15.76
N ARG A 75 14.26 -3.73 16.19
CA ARG A 75 15.32 -3.66 17.21
C ARG A 75 16.64 -3.13 16.63
N PHE A 76 16.98 -3.53 15.40
CA PHE A 76 18.25 -3.21 14.76
C PHE A 76 18.13 -2.09 13.72
N TRP A 77 19.18 -1.27 13.59
CA TRP A 77 19.20 -0.16 12.63
C TRP A 77 19.12 -0.64 11.17
N TRP A 78 19.70 -1.80 10.84
CA TRP A 78 19.57 -2.41 9.51
C TRP A 78 18.13 -2.82 9.17
N GLN A 79 17.37 -3.38 10.14
CA GLN A 79 15.96 -3.72 9.94
C GLN A 79 15.14 -2.47 9.57
N ARG A 80 15.44 -1.32 10.21
CA ARG A 80 14.79 -0.04 9.88
C ARG A 80 15.07 0.38 8.44
N VAL A 81 16.32 0.26 7.97
CA VAL A 81 16.69 0.59 6.58
C VAL A 81 15.97 -0.33 5.59
N VAL A 82 15.97 -1.65 5.84
CA VAL A 82 15.25 -2.62 4.99
C VAL A 82 13.76 -2.32 4.94
N LEU A 83 13.14 -1.99 6.08
CA LEU A 83 11.71 -1.71 6.15
C LEU A 83 11.36 -0.40 5.44
N VAL A 84 12.18 0.65 5.56
CA VAL A 84 12.00 1.90 4.79
C VAL A 84 12.14 1.64 3.29
N MET A 85 13.09 0.80 2.86
CA MET A 85 13.22 0.41 1.47
C MET A 85 12.00 -0.39 0.97
N LEU A 86 11.43 -1.26 1.81
CA LEU A 86 10.20 -2.00 1.52
C LEU A 86 8.94 -1.14 1.65
N ALA A 87 8.99 0.02 2.30
CA ALA A 87 7.82 0.87 2.49
C ALA A 87 7.27 1.39 1.15
N ALA A 88 8.15 1.79 0.23
CA ALA A 88 7.76 2.25 -1.10
C ALA A 88 7.03 1.18 -1.95
N PRO A 89 7.58 -0.04 -2.17
CA PRO A 89 6.87 -1.08 -2.92
C PRO A 89 5.61 -1.56 -2.19
N THR A 90 5.63 -1.62 -0.85
CA THR A 90 4.43 -1.96 -0.06
C THR A 90 3.33 -0.92 -0.24
N ALA A 91 3.67 0.38 -0.19
CA ALA A 91 2.70 1.45 -0.41
C ALA A 91 2.11 1.40 -1.83
N LEU A 92 2.90 1.06 -2.84
CA LEU A 92 2.40 0.86 -4.20
C LEU A 92 1.42 -0.32 -4.28
N LEU A 93 1.76 -1.46 -3.66
CA LEU A 93 0.88 -2.64 -3.62
C LEU A 93 -0.44 -2.36 -2.91
N LEU A 94 -0.42 -1.66 -1.78
CA LEU A 94 -1.63 -1.27 -1.06
C LEU A 94 -2.46 -0.27 -1.86
N ASN A 95 -1.82 0.57 -2.67
CA ASN A 95 -2.52 1.47 -3.59
C ASN A 95 -3.21 0.71 -4.74
N VAL A 96 -2.58 -0.33 -5.28
CA VAL A 96 -3.20 -1.24 -6.26
C VAL A 96 -4.42 -1.94 -5.64
N LEU A 97 -4.26 -2.50 -4.43
CA LEU A 97 -5.36 -3.14 -3.71
C LEU A 97 -6.53 -2.18 -3.49
N ARG A 98 -6.24 -0.93 -3.12
CA ARG A 98 -7.26 0.11 -2.97
C ARG A 98 -8.04 0.34 -4.25
N ILE A 99 -7.36 0.51 -5.38
CA ILE A 99 -8.00 0.72 -6.68
C ILE A 99 -8.92 -0.45 -7.00
N ALA A 100 -8.46 -1.68 -6.75
CA ALA A 100 -9.30 -2.86 -6.95
C ALA A 100 -10.52 -2.86 -6.01
N VAL A 101 -10.35 -2.60 -4.72
CA VAL A 101 -11.47 -2.52 -3.76
C VAL A 101 -12.49 -1.46 -4.18
N LEU A 102 -12.04 -0.25 -4.55
CA LEU A 102 -12.94 0.78 -5.08
C LEU A 102 -13.63 0.31 -6.36
N GLY A 103 -12.90 -0.37 -7.24
CA GLY A 103 -13.46 -0.88 -8.49
C GLY A 103 -14.52 -1.96 -8.29
N VAL A 104 -14.36 -2.84 -7.30
CA VAL A 104 -15.41 -3.77 -6.92
C VAL A 104 -16.59 -3.01 -6.29
N LEU A 105 -16.32 -2.04 -5.41
CA LEU A 105 -17.37 -1.27 -4.75
C LEU A 105 -18.23 -0.46 -5.72
N THR A 106 -17.65 0.07 -6.80
CA THR A 106 -18.39 0.77 -7.86
C THR A 106 -19.36 -0.12 -8.64
N LEU A 107 -19.24 -1.45 -8.55
CA LEU A 107 -20.23 -2.36 -9.13
C LEU A 107 -21.52 -2.39 -8.31
N TRP A 108 -21.44 -2.18 -6.99
CA TRP A 108 -22.63 -2.12 -6.14
C TRP A 108 -23.22 -0.72 -6.08
N ASP A 109 -22.36 0.29 -5.92
CA ASP A 109 -22.79 1.68 -5.84
C ASP A 109 -21.68 2.59 -6.41
N PRO A 110 -21.92 3.22 -7.58
CA PRO A 110 -20.96 4.12 -8.21
C PRO A 110 -20.57 5.31 -7.31
N ASP A 111 -21.45 5.74 -6.40
CA ASP A 111 -21.17 6.88 -5.52
C ASP A 111 -20.06 6.56 -4.51
N LEU A 112 -19.75 5.28 -4.24
CA LEU A 112 -18.67 4.87 -3.34
C LEU A 112 -17.27 5.24 -3.86
N ALA A 113 -17.13 5.47 -5.17
CA ALA A 113 -15.89 5.98 -5.74
C ALA A 113 -15.70 7.49 -5.57
N THR A 114 -16.73 8.21 -5.14
CA THR A 114 -16.73 9.68 -5.03
C THR A 114 -17.07 10.16 -3.62
N GLY A 115 -16.89 11.46 -3.35
CA GLY A 115 -17.34 12.09 -2.11
C GLY A 115 -16.69 11.57 -0.81
N GLU A 116 -17.48 11.52 0.27
CA GLU A 116 -17.01 11.11 1.60
C GLU A 116 -16.69 9.60 1.69
N ALA A 117 -17.47 8.76 0.98
CA ALA A 117 -17.28 7.32 0.94
C ALA A 117 -15.87 6.96 0.45
N HIS A 118 -15.42 7.65 -0.60
CA HIS A 118 -14.08 7.52 -1.14
C HIS A 118 -12.96 7.71 -0.08
N THR A 119 -13.11 8.73 0.77
CA THR A 119 -12.15 9.06 1.83
C THR A 119 -12.21 8.02 2.94
N LEU A 120 -13.42 7.63 3.36
CA LEU A 120 -13.64 6.62 4.40
C LEU A 120 -13.05 5.26 4.00
N ILE A 121 -13.30 4.81 2.77
CA ILE A 121 -12.76 3.56 2.23
C ILE A 121 -11.23 3.63 2.20
N GLY A 122 -10.68 4.78 1.81
CA GLY A 122 -9.25 5.05 1.92
C GLY A 122 -8.72 4.86 3.35
N THR A 123 -9.33 5.51 4.34
CA THR A 123 -8.93 5.36 5.74
C THR A 123 -9.06 3.92 6.25
N LEU A 124 -10.13 3.21 5.89
CA LEU A 124 -10.32 1.81 6.29
C LEU A 124 -9.23 0.89 5.74
N LEU A 125 -8.72 1.17 4.53
CA LEU A 125 -7.62 0.44 3.91
C LEU A 125 -6.26 0.64 4.62
N LEU A 126 -6.13 1.57 5.57
CA LEU A 126 -4.96 1.63 6.45
C LEU A 126 -4.86 0.40 7.36
N LEU A 127 -5.98 -0.23 7.74
CA LEU A 127 -5.99 -1.43 8.57
C LEU A 127 -5.28 -2.63 7.91
N PRO A 128 -5.65 -3.07 6.69
CA PRO A 128 -4.92 -4.13 6.01
C PRO A 128 -3.46 -3.71 5.72
N GLY A 129 -3.20 -2.43 5.44
CA GLY A 129 -1.83 -1.93 5.33
C GLY A 129 -1.00 -2.13 6.60
N PHE A 130 -1.57 -1.82 7.77
CA PHE A 130 -0.96 -2.07 9.07
C PHE A 130 -0.67 -3.56 9.29
N VAL A 131 -1.61 -4.44 8.93
CA VAL A 131 -1.42 -5.90 9.03
C VAL A 131 -0.27 -6.38 8.14
N VAL A 132 -0.15 -5.87 6.92
CA VAL A 132 0.97 -6.17 6.02
C VAL A 132 2.29 -5.73 6.63
N TYR A 133 2.38 -4.50 7.16
CA TYR A 133 3.59 -4.02 7.84
C TYR A 133 3.95 -4.85 9.07
N MET A 134 2.96 -5.27 9.87
CA MET A 134 3.17 -6.18 10.99
C MET A 134 3.73 -7.54 10.54
N GLY A 135 3.22 -8.09 9.43
CA GLY A 135 3.74 -9.32 8.82
C GLY A 135 5.20 -9.18 8.36
N ILE A 136 5.55 -8.04 7.75
CA ILE A 136 6.94 -7.74 7.34
C ILE A 136 7.86 -7.66 8.56
N VAL A 137 7.46 -6.94 9.62
CA VAL A 137 8.23 -6.86 10.88
C VAL A 137 8.41 -8.25 11.51
N TRP A 138 7.35 -9.05 11.56
CA TRP A 138 7.40 -10.39 12.10
C TRP A 138 8.38 -11.28 11.31
N ALA A 139 8.32 -11.24 9.97
CA ALA A 139 9.24 -11.98 9.12
C ALA A 139 10.70 -11.55 9.32
N LEU A 140 10.95 -10.23 9.40
CA LEU A 140 12.28 -9.67 9.66
C LEU A 140 12.80 -10.06 11.05
N ASN A 141 11.95 -10.07 12.08
CA ASN A 141 12.35 -10.46 13.43
C ASN A 141 12.60 -11.96 13.55
N LYS A 142 11.91 -12.80 12.77
CA LYS A 142 12.17 -14.24 12.70
C LYS A 142 13.47 -14.57 11.93
N ALA A 143 13.82 -13.75 10.95
CA ALA A 143 15.04 -13.91 10.16
C ALA A 143 16.32 -13.46 10.89
N VAL A 144 16.19 -12.69 11.98
CA VAL A 144 17.33 -12.33 12.81
C VAL A 144 17.57 -13.43 13.86
N PRO A 145 18.71 -14.13 13.83
CA PRO A 145 19.06 -15.08 14.88
C PRO A 145 19.03 -14.37 16.24
N ALA A 146 18.46 -15.01 17.25
CA ALA A 146 18.51 -14.51 18.62
C ALA A 146 19.98 -14.19 18.98
N GLU A 147 20.30 -12.91 19.17
CA GLU A 147 21.56 -12.53 19.77
C GLU A 147 21.65 -13.26 21.11
N LYS A 148 22.62 -14.17 21.24
CA LYS A 148 22.95 -14.80 22.51
C LYS A 148 23.26 -13.68 23.51
N PRO A 149 22.57 -13.60 24.66
CA PRO A 149 22.92 -12.63 25.68
C PRO A 149 24.26 -13.06 26.29
N GLY A 150 25.33 -12.37 25.94
CA GLY A 150 26.58 -12.41 26.71
C GLY A 150 27.85 -12.61 25.89
N SER A 151 28.48 -11.50 25.49
CA SER A 151 29.94 -11.35 25.56
C SER A 151 30.34 -9.91 25.22
N SER A 152 30.55 -9.07 26.25
CA SER A 152 31.61 -8.04 26.29
C SER A 152 31.45 -7.06 27.48
N VAL A 153 31.15 -7.57 28.69
CA VAL A 153 31.40 -6.81 29.94
C VAL A 153 32.58 -7.43 30.74
N ALA A 154 33.14 -8.56 30.31
CA ALA A 154 34.23 -9.24 31.03
C ALA A 154 35.66 -8.70 30.71
N GLY A 155 35.82 -7.70 29.85
CA GLY A 155 37.15 -7.19 29.45
C GLY A 155 37.70 -6.01 30.26
N LYS A 156 36.93 -5.43 31.20
CA LYS A 156 37.33 -4.23 31.96
C LYS A 156 37.71 -4.48 33.43
N ALA A 157 37.81 -5.74 33.86
CA ALA A 157 38.08 -6.09 35.25
C ALA A 157 39.33 -6.97 35.47
N ALA A 158 40.22 -7.07 34.49
CA ALA A 158 41.57 -7.60 34.70
C ALA A 158 42.54 -6.41 34.68
N ALA A 159 42.59 -5.74 35.84
CA ALA A 159 43.72 -4.95 36.29
C ALA A 159 44.90 -5.88 36.61
#